data_AF-A0A1G6UMV0-F1
#
_entry.id   AF-A0A1G6UMV0-F1
#
_cell.length_a   1.000
_cell.length_b   1.000
_cell.length_c   1.000
_cell.angle_alpha   90.00
_cell.angle_beta   90.00
_cell.angle_gamma   90.00
#
_symmetry.space_group_name_H-M   'P 1'
#
loop_
_entity.id
_entity.type
_entity.pdbx_description
1 polymer ?
#
loop_
_entity_poly.entity_id
_entity_poly.type
_entity_poly.pdbx_seq_one_letter_code
_entity_poly.pdbx_strand_id
1 'polypeptide(L)' 'MQTADDLPAYLVVLLVGHLLAPFIVALNLRFDVSTAIQMALWPTMALVMSMLLIQPVKGMVIALQWARRMQGFAPSA' A
#
# COMPACT_ATOMS: atom_id res chain seq x y z
N MET A 1 -4.81 2.74 -24.96
CA MET A 1 -4.69 1.53 -24.14
C MET A 1 -4.01 1.91 -22.83
N GLN A 2 -4.81 2.37 -21.87
CA GLN A 2 -4.34 2.66 -20.50
C GLN A 2 -4.39 1.35 -19.73
N THR A 3 -3.45 0.46 -20.05
CA THR A 3 -3.40 -0.88 -19.46
C THR A 3 -2.77 -0.77 -18.08
N ALA A 4 -3.61 -0.74 -17.06
CA ALA A 4 -3.33 -1.32 -15.74
C ALA A 4 -1.96 -0.96 -15.10
N ASP A 5 -1.67 0.33 -14.93
CA ASP A 5 -0.65 0.80 -13.98
C ASP A 5 -1.18 0.73 -12.53
N ASP A 6 -2.01 -0.27 -12.19
CA ASP A 6 -2.55 -0.47 -10.84
C ASP A 6 -1.51 -1.08 -9.88
N LEU A 7 -0.32 -1.39 -10.38
CA LEU A 7 0.79 -1.93 -9.59
C LEU A 7 1.10 -1.11 -8.32
N PRO A 8 1.10 0.24 -8.34
CA PRO A 8 1.22 1.02 -7.12
C PRO A 8 0.07 0.75 -6.14
N ALA A 9 -1.18 0.66 -6.61
CA ALA A 9 -2.32 0.39 -5.75
C ALA A 9 -2.28 -1.02 -5.15
N TYR A 10 -1.91 -2.04 -5.94
CA TYR A 10 -1.72 -3.41 -5.44
C TYR A 10 -0.62 -3.49 -4.39
N LEU A 11 0.51 -2.81 -4.59
CA LEU A 11 1.59 -2.75 -3.61
C LEU A 11 1.15 -2.07 -2.32
N VAL A 12 0.36 -0.99 -2.41
CA VAL A 12 -0.22 -0.33 -1.22
C VAL A 12 -1.13 -1.30 -0.46
N VAL A 13 -2.08 -1.95 -1.13
CA VAL A 13 -3.00 -2.91 -0.49
C VAL A 13 -2.24 -4.07 0.14
N LEU A 14 -1.23 -4.60 -0.55
CA LEU A 14 -0.38 -5.65 -0.01
C LEU A 14 0.35 -5.18 1.24
N LEU A 15 0.97 -4.00 1.22
CA LEU A 15 1.70 -3.48 2.38
C LEU A 15 0.74 -3.22 3.56
N VAL A 16 -0.37 -2.54 3.32
CA VAL A 16 -1.39 -2.24 4.33
C VAL A 16 -1.93 -3.52 4.95
N GLY A 17 -2.27 -4.52 4.14
CA GLY A 17 -2.74 -5.81 4.63
C GLY A 17 -1.70 -6.52 5.50
N HIS A 18 -0.43 -6.56 5.08
CA HIS A 18 0.64 -7.25 5.82
C HIS A 18 1.11 -6.51 7.06
N LEU A 19 0.91 -5.18 7.14
CA LEU A 19 1.19 -4.42 8.35
C LEU A 19 0.01 -4.50 9.33
N LEU A 20 -1.21 -4.32 8.83
CA LEU A 20 -2.40 -4.19 9.66
C LEU A 20 -2.92 -5.55 10.14
N ALA A 21 -2.91 -6.60 9.32
CA ALA A 21 -3.39 -7.93 9.72
C ALA A 21 -2.65 -8.53 10.93
N PRO A 22 -1.31 -8.65 10.96
CA PRO A 22 -0.62 -9.17 12.13
C PRO A 22 -0.77 -8.25 13.34
N PHE A 23 -0.91 -6.93 13.13
CA PHE A 23 -1.20 -5.98 14.21
C PHE A 23 -2.57 -6.24 14.85
N ILE A 24 -3.61 -6.41 14.03
CA ILE A 24 -4.97 -6.75 14.50
C ILE A 24 -4.95 -8.05 15.31
N VAL A 25 -4.27 -9.09 14.79
CA VAL A 25 -4.15 -10.38 15.46
C VAL A 25 -3.39 -10.24 16.78
N ALA A 26 -2.24 -9.57 16.79
CA ALA A 26 -1.44 -9.38 18.01
C ALA A 26 -2.20 -8.60 19.08
N LEU A 27 -3.02 -7.63 18.69
CA LEU A 27 -3.80 -6.82 19.62
C LEU A 27 -4.99 -7.61 20.18
N ASN A 28 -5.72 -8.36 19.34
CA ASN A 28 -6.81 -9.24 19.80
C ASN A 28 -6.33 -10.41 20.68
N LEU A 29 -5.10 -10.87 20.52
CA LEU A 29 -4.51 -11.89 21.40
C LEU A 29 -4.18 -11.36 22.81
N ARG A 30 -4.01 -10.05 22.97
CA ARG A 30 -3.58 -9.41 24.24
C ARG A 30 -4.70 -8.65 24.94
N PHE A 31 -5.67 -8.16 24.17
CA PHE A 31 -6.72 -7.29 24.66
C PHE A 31 -8.08 -7.72 24.10
N ASP A 32 -9.07 -7.74 24.97
CA ASP A 32 -10.47 -7.95 24.57
C ASP A 32 -11.10 -6.61 24.18
N VAL A 33 -10.83 -6.17 22.95
CA VAL A 33 -11.31 -4.90 22.42
C VAL A 33 -12.71 -5.08 21.86
N SER A 34 -13.65 -4.20 22.24
CA SER A 34 -15.04 -4.29 21.75
C SER A 34 -15.13 -4.25 20.22
N THR A 35 -16.01 -5.06 19.65
CA THR A 35 -16.21 -5.17 18.20
C THR A 35 -16.59 -3.83 17.56
N ALA A 36 -17.36 -2.99 18.24
CA ALA A 36 -17.75 -1.67 17.73
C ALA A 36 -16.53 -0.75 17.53
N ILE A 37 -15.58 -0.77 18.47
CA ILE A 37 -14.32 0.00 18.35
C ILE A 37 -13.50 -0.54 17.19
N GLN A 38 -13.38 -1.87 17.08
CA GLN A 38 -12.65 -2.52 15.99
C GLN A 38 -13.21 -2.17 14.61
N MET A 39 -14.55 -2.17 14.46
CA MET A 39 -15.22 -1.84 13.20
C MET A 39 -14.98 -0.40 12.74
N ALA A 40 -14.78 0.54 13.66
CA ALA A 40 -14.42 1.91 13.30
C ALA A 40 -12.90 2.06 13.08
N LEU A 41 -12.10 1.53 14.02
CA LEU A 41 -10.66 1.76 14.08
C LEU A 41 -9.93 1.16 12.86
N TRP A 42 -10.19 -0.10 12.53
CA TRP A 42 -9.46 -0.80 11.47
C TRP A 42 -9.63 -0.19 10.08
N PRO A 43 -10.84 0.08 9.57
CA PRO A 43 -10.99 0.72 8.26
C PRO A 43 -10.46 2.16 8.25
N THR A 44 -10.58 2.92 9.36
CA THR A 44 -9.97 4.26 9.45
C THR A 44 -8.46 4.19 9.35
N MET A 45 -7.81 3.27 10.08
CA MET A 45 -6.36 3.06 9.98
C MET A 45 -5.94 2.62 8.58
N ALA A 46 -6.66 1.67 7.96
CA ALA A 46 -6.40 1.22 6.61
C ALA A 46 -6.50 2.37 5.59
N LEU A 47 -7.50 3.24 5.74
CA LEU A 47 -7.68 4.43 4.89
C LEU A 47 -6.51 5.40 5.04
N VAL A 48 -6.13 5.75 6.27
CA VAL A 48 -5.02 6.67 6.54
C VAL A 48 -3.71 6.11 6.00
N MET A 49 -3.40 4.84 6.26
CA MET A 49 -2.21 4.19 5.72
C MET A 49 -2.23 4.22 4.18
N SER A 50 -3.35 3.86 3.56
CA SER A 50 -3.45 3.87 2.10
C SER A 50 -3.18 5.25 1.50
N MET A 51 -3.75 6.32 2.08
CA MET A 51 -3.50 7.69 1.62
C MET A 51 -2.03 8.10 1.75
N LEU A 52 -1.38 7.72 2.86
CA LEU A 52 0.04 8.01 3.08
C LEU A 52 0.96 7.22 2.14
N LEU A 53 0.60 5.99 1.79
CA LEU A 53 1.45 5.11 0.99
C LEU A 53 1.30 5.27 -0.52
N ILE A 54 0.18 5.82 -1.02
CA ILE A 54 -0.04 6.00 -2.47
C ILE A 54 1.07 6.82 -3.14
N GLN A 55 1.47 7.96 -2.55
CA GLN A 55 2.52 8.82 -3.11
C GLN A 55 3.92 8.16 -3.13
N PRO A 56 4.45 7.61 -2.02
CA PRO A 56 5.78 7.01 -2.00
C PRO A 56 5.85 5.75 -2.86
N VAL A 57 4.81 4.90 -2.85
CA VAL A 57 4.80 3.67 -3.66
C VAL A 57 4.76 4.01 -5.14
N LYS A 58 3.96 5.00 -5.56
CA LYS A 58 3.98 5.49 -6.95
C LYS A 58 5.37 5.98 -7.35
N GLY A 59 6.04 6.76 -6.50
CA GLY A 59 7.42 7.22 -6.74
C GLY A 59 8.42 6.08 -6.88
N MET A 60 8.35 5.07 -6.01
CA MET A 60 9.19 3.87 -6.06
C MET A 60 8.99 3.09 -7.37
N VAL A 61 7.73 2.94 -7.80
CA VAL A 61 7.40 2.24 -9.04
C VAL A 61 7.97 2.97 -10.25
N ILE A 62 7.83 4.31 -10.32
CA ILE A 62 8.41 5.12 -11.40
C ILE A 62 9.94 5.02 -11.40
N ALA A 63 10.59 5.12 -10.23
CA ALA A 63 12.04 5.01 -10.11
C ALA A 63 12.55 3.63 -10.56
N LEU A 64 11.82 2.55 -10.23
CA LEU A 64 12.13 1.19 -10.68
C LEU A 64 11.98 1.04 -12.20
N GLN A 65 10.95 1.64 -12.79
CA GLN A 65 10.74 1.65 -14.24
C GLN A 65 11.85 2.40 -14.98
N TRP A 66 12.32 3.53 -14.43
CA TRP A 66 13.48 4.27 -14.94
C TRP A 66 14.78 3.45 -14.83
N ALA A 67 15.07 2.88 -13.65
CA ALA A 67 16.27 2.09 -13.41
C ALA A 67 16.37 0.85 -14.32
N ARG A 68 15.23 0.23 -14.66
CA ARG A 68 15.17 -0.93 -15.56
C ARG A 68 15.01 -0.56 -17.04
N ARG A 69 15.04 0.73 -17.39
CA ARG A 69 14.84 1.26 -18.76
C ARG A 69 13.57 0.73 -19.45
N MET A 70 12.53 0.38 -18.69
CA MET A 70 11.34 -0.29 -19.23
C MET A 70 10.39 0.67 -19.99
N GLN A 71 10.69 1.98 -20.01
CA GLN A 71 9.85 3.03 -20.61
C GLN A 71 10.58 3.98 -21.58
N GLY A 72 11.51 3.48 -22.40
CA GLY A 72 12.05 4.29 -23.50
C GLY A 72 13.00 5.43 -23.12
N PHE A 73 13.54 5.44 -21.90
CA PHE A 73 14.65 6.33 -21.49
C PHE A 73 16.00 5.86 -22.06
N ALA A 74 16.06 5.60 -23.36
CA ALA A 74 17.32 5.57 -24.09
C ALA A 74 17.67 7.03 -24.45
N PRO A 75 18.91 7.49 -24.24
CA PRO A 75 19.32 8.78 -24.80
C PRO A 75 19.14 8.69 -26.32
N SER A 76 18.38 9.60 -26.91
CA SER A 76 18.40 9.80 -28.36
C SER A 76 19.82 10.21 -28.74
N ALA A 77 20.52 9.33 -29.46
CA ALA A 77 21.79 9.64 -30.11
C ALA A 77 21.61 10.76 -31.15
#